data_AF-A0A7C5CRN4-F1
#
_entry.id   AF-A0A7C5CRN4-F1
#
_cell.length_a   1.000
_cell.length_b   1.000
_cell.length_c   1.000
_cell.angle_alpha   90.00
_cell.angle_beta   90.00
_cell.angle_gamma   90.00
#
_symmetry.space_group_name_H-M   'P 1'
#
loop_
_entity.id
_entity.type
_entity.pdbx_description
1 polymer ?
#
loop_
_entity_poly.entity_id
_entity_poly.type
_entity_poly.pdbx_seq_one_letter_code
_entity_poly.pdbx_strand_id
1 'polypeptide(L)'
;MANFAKEIIPINLVDEMRQSYLDYAMSVIVGRALPDVRDGLKPVHRRSLYAMYDLGNAWNKPYKKSARIVGDVIGKYHPHGDTAVYDTIVRMAQPFSLRYLLVDGQGNFGSVDGDAPAAMRYTEIRMAKITQELLADIDKETVDFVENYDGSESEPAVFPTRLPNLLVN
;
A
#
# COMPACT_ATOMS: atom_id res chain seq x y z
N MET A 1 -38.68 31.54 6.02
CA MET A 1 -37.37 32.06 5.55
C MET A 1 -36.32 31.10 6.07
N ALA A 2 -35.57 30.45 5.16
CA ALA A 2 -34.53 29.52 5.57
C ALA A 2 -33.43 30.30 6.31
N ASN A 3 -33.05 29.82 7.50
CA ASN A 3 -31.90 30.35 8.23
C ASN A 3 -30.66 30.15 7.35
N PHE A 4 -30.22 31.23 6.69
CA PHE A 4 -28.84 31.33 6.22
C PHE A 4 -27.92 31.10 7.44
N ALA A 5 -26.80 30.42 7.22
CA ALA A 5 -25.85 30.06 8.27
C ALA A 5 -25.62 31.24 9.23
N LYS A 6 -25.73 30.97 10.55
CA LYS A 6 -25.72 31.99 11.60
C LYS A 6 -24.39 32.76 11.72
N GLU A 7 -23.33 32.29 11.05
CA GLU A 7 -22.00 32.87 11.12
C GLU A 7 -21.31 32.71 9.76
N ILE A 8 -20.81 33.81 9.21
CA ILE A 8 -20.04 33.85 7.96
C ILE A 8 -18.63 34.24 8.33
N ILE A 9 -17.69 33.31 8.19
CA ILE A 9 -16.26 33.54 8.45
C ILE A 9 -15.62 33.97 7.13
N PRO A 10 -15.14 35.22 7.01
CA PRO A 10 -14.45 35.65 5.80
C PRO A 10 -13.08 34.97 5.74
N ILE A 11 -12.81 34.29 4.61
CA ILE A 11 -11.54 33.60 4.36
C ILE A 11 -10.78 34.37 3.27
N ASN A 12 -9.51 34.68 3.53
CA ASN A 12 -8.65 35.28 2.52
C ASN A 12 -8.27 34.21 1.48
N LEU A 13 -8.59 34.47 0.21
CA LEU A 13 -8.33 33.53 -0.89
C LEU A 13 -6.86 33.12 -1.00
N VAL A 14 -5.93 34.07 -0.83
CA VAL A 14 -4.48 33.79 -0.98
C VAL A 14 -3.99 32.91 0.15
N ASP A 15 -4.44 33.16 1.38
CA ASP A 15 -4.04 32.38 2.54
C ASP A 15 -4.65 30.97 2.51
N GLU A 16 -5.93 30.85 2.13
CA GLU A 16 -6.59 29.56 1.94
C GLU A 16 -5.93 28.72 0.85
N MET A 17 -5.67 29.32 -0.32
CA MET A 17 -4.99 28.64 -1.41
C MET A 17 -3.59 28.17 -1.00
N ARG A 18 -2.85 29.00 -0.24
CA ARG A 18 -1.52 28.61 0.27
C ARG A 18 -1.62 27.45 1.25
N GLN A 19 -2.54 27.51 2.20
CA GLN A 19 -2.70 26.49 3.24
C GLN A 19 -3.15 25.16 2.63
N SER A 20 -4.25 25.16 1.88
CA SER A 20 -4.79 23.98 1.20
C SER A 20 -3.78 23.35 0.24
N TYR A 21 -3.00 24.16 -0.49
CA TYR A 21 -1.95 23.65 -1.36
C TYR A 21 -0.81 22.98 -0.58
N LEU A 22 -0.32 23.63 0.48
CA LEU A 22 0.77 23.09 1.30
C LEU A 22 0.37 21.81 2.03
N ASP A 23 -0.84 21.76 2.60
CA ASP A 23 -1.35 20.58 3.30
C ASP A 23 -1.48 19.39 2.36
N TYR A 24 -2.05 19.61 1.17
CA TYR A 24 -2.13 18.57 0.15
C TYR A 24 -0.74 18.13 -0.33
N ALA A 25 0.14 19.08 -0.65
CA ALA A 25 1.50 18.78 -1.12
C ALA A 25 2.28 17.96 -0.09
N MET A 26 2.21 18.33 1.18
CA MET A 26 2.87 17.61 2.26
C MET A 26 2.31 16.19 2.41
N SER A 27 0.98 16.04 2.36
CA SER A 27 0.32 14.73 2.42
C SER A 27 0.76 13.80 1.28
N VAL A 28 0.98 14.36 0.08
CA VAL A 28 1.45 13.60 -1.08
C VAL A 28 2.91 13.22 -0.93
N ILE A 29 3.78 14.14 -0.50
CA ILE A 29 5.21 13.90 -0.35
C ILE A 29 5.47 12.81 0.69
N VAL A 30 4.89 12.94 1.88
CA VAL A 30 5.16 12.07 3.03
C VAL A 30 4.31 10.81 2.99
N GLY A 31 3.03 10.93 2.67
CA GLY A 31 2.05 9.86 2.83
C GLY A 31 1.76 9.06 1.56
N ARG A 32 2.36 9.37 0.41
CA ARG A 32 1.98 8.74 -0.87
C ARG A 32 3.12 8.49 -1.83
N ALA A 33 3.82 9.55 -2.24
CA ALA A 33 4.63 9.53 -3.46
C ALA A 33 6.02 8.95 -3.27
N LEU A 34 6.68 9.26 -2.15
CA LEU A 34 8.07 8.87 -1.90
C LEU A 34 8.14 7.61 -1.01
N PRO A 35 9.06 6.68 -1.28
CA PRO A 35 9.32 5.55 -0.39
C PRO A 35 10.07 6.00 0.88
N ASP A 36 9.94 5.24 1.97
CA ASP A 36 10.80 5.41 3.14
C ASP A 36 12.19 4.83 2.87
N VAL A 37 13.24 5.52 3.31
CA VAL A 37 14.63 5.10 3.06
C VAL A 37 14.98 3.77 3.76
N ARG A 38 14.31 3.46 4.86
CA ARG A 38 14.62 2.31 5.72
C ARG A 38 14.18 0.99 5.10
N ASP A 39 13.04 0.97 4.41
CA ASP A 39 12.47 -0.24 3.80
C ASP A 39 12.29 -0.15 2.28
N GLY A 40 12.46 1.03 1.68
CA GLY A 40 12.28 1.25 0.25
C GLY A 40 10.83 1.13 -0.23
N LEU A 41 9.85 1.19 0.68
CA LEU A 41 8.44 1.00 0.34
C LEU A 41 7.64 2.29 0.48
N LYS A 42 6.73 2.51 -0.47
CA LYS A 42 5.62 3.48 -0.31
C LYS A 42 4.52 2.88 0.58
N PRO A 43 3.66 3.69 1.21
CA PRO A 43 2.61 3.19 2.09
C PRO A 43 1.70 2.12 1.47
N VAL A 44 1.30 2.26 0.20
CA VAL A 44 0.46 1.25 -0.48
C VAL A 44 1.14 -0.12 -0.62
N HIS A 45 2.45 -0.16 -0.86
CA HIS A 45 3.21 -1.42 -0.92
C HIS A 45 3.28 -2.06 0.47
N ARG A 46 3.65 -1.27 1.49
CA ARG A 46 3.77 -1.73 2.87
C ARG A 46 2.45 -2.31 3.37
N ARG A 47 1.35 -1.58 3.20
CA ARG A 47 -0.01 -2.02 3.58
C ARG A 47 -0.44 -3.27 2.84
N SER A 48 -0.14 -3.38 1.55
CA SER A 48 -0.45 -4.58 0.75
C SER A 48 0.29 -5.81 1.26
N LEU A 49 1.60 -5.70 1.49
CA LEU A 49 2.42 -6.81 2.00
C LEU A 49 2.08 -7.15 3.46
N TYR A 50 1.76 -6.15 4.28
CA TYR A 50 1.34 -6.36 5.66
C TYR A 50 -0.03 -7.05 5.75
N ALA A 51 -1.02 -6.66 4.94
CA ALA A 51 -2.30 -7.35 4.87
C ALA A 51 -2.13 -8.82 4.41
N MET A 52 -1.21 -9.08 3.48
CA MET A 52 -0.86 -10.45 3.09
C MET A 52 -0.22 -11.24 4.24
N TYR A 53 0.61 -10.59 5.05
CA TYR A 53 1.20 -11.17 6.26
C TYR A 53 0.15 -11.49 7.32
N ASP A 54 -0.72 -10.53 7.66
CA ASP A 54 -1.80 -10.67 8.63
C ASP A 54 -2.79 -11.79 8.24
N LEU A 55 -3.10 -11.92 6.94
CA LEU A 55 -3.89 -13.01 6.38
C LEU A 55 -3.18 -14.38 6.34
N GLY A 56 -1.92 -14.46 6.75
CA GLY A 56 -1.10 -15.67 6.70
C GLY A 56 -0.84 -16.15 5.26
N ASN A 57 -0.79 -15.24 4.27
CA ASN A 57 -0.59 -15.55 2.85
C ASN A 57 0.90 -15.72 2.47
N ALA A 58 1.60 -16.58 3.20
CA ALA A 58 3.02 -16.83 3.00
C ALA A 58 3.33 -17.67 1.75
N TRP A 59 4.59 -17.65 1.31
CA TRP A 59 5.06 -18.38 0.11
C TRP A 59 4.81 -19.89 0.16
N ASN A 60 4.74 -20.49 1.36
CA ASN A 60 4.50 -21.92 1.55
C ASN A 60 3.02 -22.26 1.71
N LYS A 61 2.11 -21.31 1.48
CA LYS A 61 0.66 -21.50 1.48
C LYS A 61 0.10 -21.49 0.05
N PRO A 62 -1.12 -22.02 -0.16
CA PRO A 62 -1.81 -21.90 -1.45
C PRO A 62 -2.07 -20.44 -1.81
N TYR A 63 -2.15 -20.16 -3.10
CA TYR A 63 -2.57 -18.85 -3.60
C TYR A 63 -3.96 -18.48 -3.09
N LYS A 64 -4.21 -17.18 -2.90
CA LYS A 64 -5.53 -16.62 -2.57
C LYS A 64 -5.96 -15.67 -3.68
N LYS A 65 -7.27 -15.57 -3.93
CA LYS A 65 -7.83 -14.62 -4.91
C LYS A 65 -7.36 -13.19 -4.63
N SER A 66 -6.88 -12.49 -5.65
CA SER A 66 -6.39 -11.10 -5.51
C SER A 66 -7.48 -10.18 -4.96
N ALA A 67 -8.73 -10.37 -5.39
CA ALA A 67 -9.88 -9.61 -4.88
C ALA A 67 -10.02 -9.65 -3.34
N ARG A 68 -9.70 -10.79 -2.72
CA ARG A 68 -9.73 -10.92 -1.26
C ARG A 68 -8.64 -10.07 -0.60
N ILE A 69 -7.43 -10.13 -1.13
CA ILE A 69 -6.29 -9.37 -0.58
C ILE A 69 -6.53 -7.87 -0.74
N VAL A 70 -7.00 -7.44 -1.93
CA VAL A 70 -7.36 -6.04 -2.19
C VAL A 70 -8.45 -5.56 -1.22
N GLY A 71 -9.48 -6.38 -0.99
CA GLY A 71 -10.55 -6.07 -0.03
C GLY A 71 -10.03 -5.85 1.40
N ASP A 72 -9.18 -6.74 1.89
CA ASP A 72 -8.58 -6.62 3.23
C ASP A 72 -7.67 -5.38 3.34
N VAL A 73 -6.89 -5.07 2.31
CA VAL A 73 -6.04 -3.87 2.30
C VAL A 73 -6.87 -2.61 2.44
N ILE A 74 -7.95 -2.49 1.66
CA ILE A 74 -8.81 -1.30 1.69
C ILE A 74 -9.60 -1.22 2.99
N GLY A 75 -10.14 -2.36 3.44
CA GLY A 75 -10.98 -2.43 4.63
C GLY A 75 -10.23 -2.15 5.93
N LYS A 76 -8.93 -2.43 6.00
CA LYS A 76 -8.15 -2.27 7.23
C LYS A 76 -7.13 -1.13 7.18
N TYR A 77 -6.45 -0.92 6.06
CA TYR A 77 -5.20 -0.13 6.06
C TYR A 77 -5.16 1.01 5.03
N HIS A 78 -5.81 0.87 3.88
CA HIS A 78 -5.65 1.81 2.75
C HIS A 78 -7.00 2.36 2.26
N PRO A 79 -7.49 3.49 2.80
CA PRO A 79 -8.82 4.05 2.52
C PRO A 79 -8.87 4.78 1.16
N HIS A 80 -8.36 4.13 0.11
CA HIS A 80 -8.30 4.62 -1.26
C HIS A 80 -8.77 3.53 -2.23
N GLY A 81 -8.87 3.87 -3.52
CA GLY A 81 -9.47 3.00 -4.54
C GLY A 81 -8.79 1.64 -4.67
N ASP A 82 -9.61 0.63 -4.94
CA ASP A 82 -9.21 -0.76 -5.17
C ASP A 82 -8.27 -0.94 -6.35
N THR A 83 -8.49 -0.18 -7.43
CA THR A 83 -7.61 -0.16 -8.60
C THR A 83 -6.17 0.16 -8.22
N ALA A 84 -5.93 1.17 -7.37
CA ALA A 84 -4.57 1.56 -6.99
C ALA A 84 -3.84 0.46 -6.20
N VAL A 85 -4.57 -0.24 -5.33
CA VAL A 85 -4.04 -1.39 -4.59
C VAL A 85 -3.76 -2.55 -5.54
N TYR A 86 -4.71 -2.89 -6.41
CA TYR A 86 -4.55 -4.00 -7.35
C TYR A 86 -3.39 -3.78 -8.32
N ASP A 87 -3.29 -2.58 -8.91
CA ASP A 87 -2.19 -2.23 -9.83
C ASP A 87 -0.84 -2.28 -9.13
N THR A 88 -0.77 -1.85 -7.87
CA THR A 88 0.43 -1.96 -7.03
C THR A 88 0.84 -3.42 -6.85
N ILE A 89 -0.11 -4.30 -6.49
CA ILE A 89 0.13 -5.74 -6.33
C ILE A 89 0.57 -6.37 -7.65
N VAL A 90 -0.09 -6.02 -8.75
CA VAL A 90 0.25 -6.52 -10.09
C VAL A 90 1.69 -6.16 -10.43
N ARG A 91 2.08 -4.90 -10.22
CA ARG A 91 3.45 -4.44 -10.47
C ARG A 91 4.48 -5.22 -9.64
N MET A 92 4.17 -5.53 -8.38
CA MET A 92 5.04 -6.33 -7.51
C MET A 92 5.17 -7.81 -7.91
N ALA A 93 4.31 -8.29 -8.80
CA ALA A 93 4.30 -9.65 -9.35
C ALA A 93 4.87 -9.76 -10.78
N GLN A 94 5.17 -8.63 -11.43
CA GLN A 94 5.64 -8.60 -12.82
C GLN A 94 7.17 -8.75 -12.91
N PRO A 95 7.70 -9.85 -13.48
CA PRO A 95 9.15 -10.11 -13.55
C PRO A 95 9.93 -9.12 -14.42
N PHE A 96 9.24 -8.39 -15.30
CA PHE A 96 9.80 -7.32 -16.11
C PHE A 96 9.73 -5.93 -15.44
N SER A 97 9.05 -5.80 -14.29
CA SER A 97 8.92 -4.54 -13.56
C SER A 97 9.87 -4.40 -12.39
N LEU A 98 10.15 -5.51 -11.69
CA LEU A 98 11.04 -5.54 -10.51
C LEU A 98 12.19 -6.51 -10.71
N ARG A 99 13.34 -6.18 -10.11
CA ARG A 99 14.51 -7.06 -10.12
C ARG A 99 14.29 -8.29 -9.24
N TYR A 100 13.63 -8.11 -8.09
CA TYR A 100 13.22 -9.16 -7.17
C TYR A 100 11.74 -9.01 -6.82
N LEU A 101 10.93 -9.98 -7.24
CA LEU A 101 9.49 -9.98 -7.00
C LEU A 101 9.16 -10.08 -5.51
N LEU A 102 8.21 -9.26 -5.07
CA LEU A 102 7.68 -9.30 -3.71
C LEU A 102 6.36 -10.08 -3.62
N VAL A 103 5.70 -10.29 -4.76
CA VAL A 103 4.46 -11.07 -4.86
C VAL A 103 4.67 -12.19 -5.88
N ASP A 104 4.26 -13.39 -5.50
CA ASP A 104 4.17 -14.55 -6.38
C ASP A 104 2.72 -14.65 -6.87
N GLY A 105 2.52 -14.50 -8.18
CA GLY A 105 1.20 -14.43 -8.82
C GLY A 105 0.93 -15.60 -9.74
N GLN A 106 -0.31 -16.08 -9.76
CA GLN A 106 -0.84 -17.08 -10.68
C GLN A 106 -1.98 -16.47 -11.52
N GLY A 107 -1.85 -16.56 -12.84
CA GLY A 107 -2.79 -15.99 -13.82
C GLY A 107 -2.13 -14.97 -14.74
N ASN A 108 -2.94 -14.19 -15.46
CA ASN A 108 -2.44 -13.14 -16.34
C ASN A 108 -2.20 -11.83 -15.56
N PHE A 109 -0.93 -11.45 -15.42
CA PHE A 109 -0.46 -10.21 -14.77
C PHE A 109 0.05 -9.16 -15.77
N GLY A 110 -0.33 -9.27 -17.05
CA GLY A 110 0.10 -8.37 -18.11
C GLY A 110 1.42 -8.79 -18.75
N SER A 111 1.85 -8.01 -19.75
CA SER A 111 3.02 -8.30 -20.58
C SER A 111 3.87 -7.04 -20.82
N VAL A 112 5.06 -7.25 -21.38
CA VAL A 112 5.94 -6.15 -21.82
C VAL A 112 5.37 -5.37 -23.02
N ASP A 113 4.41 -5.97 -23.73
CA ASP A 113 3.76 -5.36 -24.91
C ASP A 113 2.67 -4.36 -24.52
N GLY A 114 2.42 -4.18 -23.21
CA GLY A 114 1.43 -3.25 -22.68
C GLY A 114 0.06 -3.89 -22.42
N ASP A 115 -0.05 -5.22 -22.48
CA ASP A 115 -1.28 -5.90 -22.12
C ASP A 115 -1.59 -5.69 -20.64
N ALA A 116 -2.82 -5.27 -20.35
CA ALA A 116 -3.31 -5.11 -18.99
C ALA A 116 -3.41 -6.48 -18.28
N PRO A 117 -3.25 -6.52 -16.94
CA PRO A 117 -3.52 -7.74 -16.17
C PRO A 117 -4.99 -8.14 -16.31
N ALA A 118 -5.28 -9.43 -16.09
CA ALA A 118 -6.66 -9.86 -15.92
C ALA A 118 -7.29 -9.22 -14.68
N ALA A 119 -8.61 -9.14 -14.62
CA ALA A 119 -9.33 -8.63 -13.46
C ALA A 119 -9.00 -9.43 -12.18
N MET A 120 -9.00 -8.76 -11.02
CA MET A 120 -8.63 -9.32 -9.70
C MET A 120 -9.45 -10.55 -9.24
N ARG A 121 -10.58 -10.82 -9.90
CA ARG A 121 -11.39 -12.04 -9.68
C ARG A 121 -10.78 -13.30 -10.29
N TYR A 122 -9.89 -13.15 -11.27
CA TYR A 122 -9.24 -14.27 -11.98
C TYR A 122 -7.84 -14.56 -11.45
N THR A 123 -7.10 -13.52 -11.06
CA THR A 123 -5.73 -13.68 -10.57
C THR A 123 -5.70 -14.15 -9.11
N GLU A 124 -4.63 -14.87 -8.76
CA GLU A 124 -4.36 -15.32 -7.41
C GLU A 124 -2.94 -14.98 -7.02
N ILE A 125 -2.71 -14.69 -5.75
CA ILE A 125 -1.41 -14.22 -5.24
C ILE A 125 -1.07 -14.83 -3.88
N ARG A 126 0.22 -14.87 -3.60
CA ARG A 126 0.82 -15.07 -2.28
C ARG A 126 2.12 -14.29 -2.18
N MET A 127 2.69 -14.17 -0.98
CA MET A 127 3.98 -13.51 -0.82
C MET A 127 5.08 -14.32 -1.52
N ALA A 128 5.99 -13.63 -2.21
CA ALA A 128 7.21 -14.26 -2.69
C ALA A 128 8.10 -14.66 -1.49
N LYS A 129 9.00 -15.62 -1.69
CA LYS A 129 9.88 -16.10 -0.61
C LYS A 129 10.74 -14.98 -0.01
N ILE A 130 11.25 -14.07 -0.84
CA ILE A 130 12.09 -12.94 -0.40
C ILE A 130 11.34 -11.96 0.50
N THR A 131 10.02 -11.84 0.34
CA THR A 131 9.16 -10.94 1.12
C THR A 131 9.15 -11.29 2.61
N GLN A 132 9.40 -12.54 2.97
CA GLN A 132 9.58 -12.91 4.38
C GLN A 132 10.78 -12.21 5.02
N GLU A 133 11.84 -11.91 4.27
CA GLU A 133 13.00 -11.17 4.81
C GLU A 133 12.70 -9.69 5.03
N LEU A 134 11.67 -9.14 4.36
CA LEU A 134 11.20 -7.78 4.62
C LEU A 134 10.44 -7.71 5.95
N LEU A 135 9.65 -8.74 6.27
CA LEU A 135 8.74 -8.81 7.43
C LEU A 135 9.33 -9.62 8.60
N ALA A 136 10.60 -10.02 8.53
CA ALA A 136 11.19 -10.91 9.52
C ALA A 136 11.20 -10.25 10.91
N ASP A 137 10.77 -11.00 11.93
CA ASP A 137 10.72 -10.55 13.33
C ASP A 137 9.80 -9.34 13.61
N ILE A 138 8.87 -9.02 12.70
CA ILE A 138 7.92 -7.90 12.87
C ILE A 138 7.03 -8.04 14.12
N ASP A 139 6.86 -9.26 14.62
CA ASP A 139 6.11 -9.62 15.82
C ASP A 139 6.92 -9.50 17.12
N LYS A 140 8.20 -9.11 17.05
CA LYS A 140 9.13 -9.04 18.21
C LYS A 140 9.43 -7.60 18.63
N GLU A 141 8.47 -6.70 18.50
CA GLU A 141 8.59 -5.28 18.90
C GLU A 141 9.81 -4.58 18.24
N THR A 142 10.16 -4.97 17.01
CA THR A 142 11.33 -4.43 16.30
C THR A 142 11.06 -3.11 15.58
N VAL A 143 9.78 -2.76 15.40
CA VAL A 143 9.33 -1.54 14.72
C VAL A 143 8.13 -0.96 15.44
N ASP A 144 7.96 0.35 15.34
CA ASP A 144 6.77 1.02 15.84
C ASP A 144 5.55 0.67 14.98
N PHE A 145 4.42 0.46 15.65
CA PHE A 145 3.11 0.35 15.05
C PHE A 145 2.34 1.66 15.28
N VAL A 146 1.54 2.03 14.28
CA VAL A 146 0.65 3.19 14.33
C VAL A 146 -0.78 2.74 14.15
N GLU A 147 -1.72 3.50 14.69
CA GLU A 147 -3.14 3.30 14.43
C GLU A 147 -3.43 3.47 12.93
N ASN A 148 -4.35 2.67 12.40
CA ASN A 148 -4.86 2.83 11.05
C ASN A 148 -5.76 4.08 10.94
N TYR A 149 -6.35 4.29 9.77
CA TYR A 149 -7.10 5.53 9.48
C TYR A 149 -8.36 5.75 10.33
N ASP A 150 -8.92 4.71 10.95
CA ASP A 150 -10.12 4.78 11.80
C ASP A 150 -9.87 4.36 13.26
N GLY A 151 -8.63 4.06 13.64
CA GLY A 151 -8.22 3.68 14.99
C GLY A 151 -8.65 2.27 15.41
N SER A 152 -9.20 1.44 14.51
CA SER A 152 -9.65 0.08 14.84
C SER A 152 -8.58 -1.01 14.67
N GLU A 153 -7.53 -0.72 13.90
CA GLU A 153 -6.44 -1.65 13.58
C GLU A 153 -5.09 -0.96 13.78
N SER A 154 -4.01 -1.73 13.80
CA SER A 154 -2.63 -1.23 13.84
C SER A 154 -1.84 -1.66 12.59
N GLU A 155 -1.02 -0.76 12.06
CA GLU A 155 -0.11 -1.03 10.95
C GLU A 155 1.34 -0.63 11.29
N PRO A 156 2.35 -1.34 10.75
CA PRO A 156 3.74 -0.99 11.00
C PRO A 156 4.11 0.30 10.28
N ALA A 157 4.79 1.22 10.97
CA ALA A 157 5.28 2.46 10.37
C ALA A 157 6.32 2.18 9.27
N VAL A 158 7.18 1.19 9.50
CA VAL A 158 8.19 0.65 8.59
C VAL A 158 8.35 -0.84 8.79
N PHE A 159 8.95 -1.53 7.82
CA PHE A 159 9.30 -2.93 7.97
C PHE A 159 10.70 -3.14 8.59
N PRO A 160 10.90 -4.18 9.42
CA PRO A 160 12.21 -4.60 9.93
C PRO A 160 13.03 -5.33 8.85
N THR A 161 13.16 -4.70 7.68
CA THR A 161 13.77 -5.35 6.51
C THR A 161 15.21 -5.76 6.77
N ARG A 162 15.54 -7.00 6.38
CA ARG A 162 16.92 -7.50 6.38
C ARG A 162 17.66 -7.26 5.06
N LEU A 163 16.96 -6.67 4.09
CA LEU A 163 17.47 -6.40 2.75
C LEU A 163 17.41 -4.91 2.45
N PRO A 164 18.40 -4.33 1.76
CA PRO A 164 18.38 -2.94 1.33
C PRO A 164 17.45 -2.75 0.12
N ASN A 165 16.15 -2.99 0.31
CA ASN A 165 15.16 -3.07 -0.77
C ASN A 165 15.13 -1.81 -1.66
N LEU A 166 15.32 -0.62 -1.08
CA LEU A 166 15.41 0.64 -1.84
C LEU A 166 16.51 0.65 -2.92
N LEU A 167 17.62 -0.06 -2.67
CA LEU A 167 18.77 -0.07 -3.58
C LEU A 167 18.67 -1.18 -4.63
N VAL A 168 17.92 -2.25 -4.33
CA VAL A 168 17.87 -3.44 -5.19
C VAL A 168 16.63 -3.50 -6.08
N ASN A 169 15.56 -2.76 -5.75
CA ASN A 169 14.31 -2.67 -6.49
C ASN A 169 13.92 -1.20 -6.71
#